data_AF-A0A917YFZ0-F1
#
_entry.id   AF-A0A917YFZ0-F1
#
_cell.length_a   1.000
_cell.length_b   1.000
_cell.length_c   1.000
_cell.angle_alpha   90.00
_cell.angle_beta   90.00
_cell.angle_gamma   90.00
#
_symmetry.space_group_name_H-M   'P 1'
#
loop_
_entity.id
_entity.type
_entity.pdbx_description
1 polymer ?
#
loop_
_entity_poly.entity_id
_entity_poly.type
_entity_poly.pdbx_seq_one_letter_code
_entity_poly.pdbx_strand_id
1 'polypeptide(L)'
;MRNLFVAYIEISRALHMAFRAPRVQALLLISALVAGAGTLGFWLIEGWGVLDAFYFSVVSMATVGYGDLAPRTIPGKLFTVAFLVVGIGIFVLTVSTLAEAVIRALQEQRKKD
;
A
#
# COMPACT_ATOMS: atom_id res chain seq x y z
N MET A 1 -6.69 -17.34 29.06
CA MET A 1 -5.44 -16.78 28.49
C MET A 1 -4.84 -17.61 27.36
N ARG A 2 -4.94 -18.95 27.36
CA ARG A 2 -4.40 -19.84 26.30
C ARG A 2 -4.90 -19.55 24.87
N ASN A 3 -6.10 -18.97 24.69
CA ASN A 3 -6.70 -18.73 23.37
C ASN A 3 -6.13 -17.50 22.63
N LEU A 4 -5.70 -16.46 23.35
CA LEU A 4 -5.15 -15.24 22.70
C LEU A 4 -3.77 -15.49 22.10
N PHE A 5 -2.94 -16.26 22.81
CA PHE A 5 -1.61 -16.62 22.34
C PHE A 5 -1.66 -17.48 21.07
N VAL A 6 -2.59 -18.43 21.01
CA VAL A 6 -2.79 -19.28 19.82
C VAL A 6 -3.32 -18.46 18.65
N ALA A 7 -4.33 -17.60 18.87
CA ALA A 7 -4.85 -16.70 17.83
C ALA A 7 -3.78 -15.77 17.26
N TYR A 8 -2.89 -15.24 18.10
CA TYR A 8 -1.76 -14.42 17.65
C TYR A 8 -0.83 -15.20 16.71
N ILE A 9 -0.49 -16.45 17.05
CA ILE A 9 0.37 -17.29 16.23
C ILE A 9 -0.30 -17.61 14.89
N GLU A 10 -1.58 -17.97 14.87
CA GLU A 10 -2.34 -18.24 13.64
C GLU A 10 -2.33 -17.04 12.68
N ILE A 11 -2.66 -15.84 13.20
CA ILE A 11 -2.66 -14.60 12.42
C ILE A 11 -1.27 -14.30 11.88
N SER A 12 -0.23 -14.44 12.71
CA SER A 12 1.15 -14.19 12.28
C SER A 12 1.60 -15.12 11.15
N ARG A 13 1.21 -16.41 11.21
CA ARG A 13 1.49 -17.38 10.14
C ARG A 13 0.69 -17.07 8.88
N ALA A 14 -0.59 -16.75 9.03
CA ALA A 14 -1.45 -16.40 7.91
C ALA A 14 -0.94 -15.16 7.17
N LEU A 15 -0.48 -14.14 7.90
CA LEU A 15 0.19 -12.98 7.32
C LEU A 15 1.46 -13.39 6.55
N HIS A 16 2.37 -14.14 7.17
CA HIS A 16 3.59 -14.59 6.47
C HIS A 16 3.30 -15.40 5.21
N MET A 17 2.25 -16.24 5.21
CA MET A 17 1.80 -16.98 4.03
C MET A 17 1.23 -16.04 2.97
N ALA A 18 0.40 -15.07 3.36
CA ALA A 18 -0.21 -14.09 2.47
C ALA A 18 0.86 -13.22 1.76
N PHE A 19 1.86 -12.74 2.50
CA PHE A 19 2.98 -11.97 1.93
C PHE A 19 3.90 -12.80 1.00
N ARG A 20 3.83 -14.13 1.07
CA ARG A 20 4.54 -15.04 0.16
C ARG A 20 3.73 -15.43 -1.08
N ALA A 21 2.47 -15.02 -1.17
CA ALA A 21 1.68 -15.26 -2.38
C ALA A 21 2.24 -14.42 -3.55
N PRO A 22 2.60 -15.02 -4.70
CA PRO A 22 3.23 -14.30 -5.82
C PRO A 22 2.41 -13.09 -6.32
N ARG A 23 1.08 -13.21 -6.30
CA ARG A 23 0.16 -12.12 -6.68
C ARG A 23 0.26 -10.92 -5.73
N VAL A 24 0.33 -11.18 -4.43
CA VAL A 24 0.49 -10.14 -3.40
C VAL A 24 1.84 -9.45 -3.57
N GLN A 25 2.91 -10.21 -3.76
CA GLN A 25 4.24 -9.66 -4.00
C GLN A 25 4.29 -8.78 -5.26
N ALA A 26 3.70 -9.25 -6.37
CA ALA A 26 3.64 -8.47 -7.60
C ALA A 26 2.91 -7.14 -7.39
N LEU A 27 1.75 -7.15 -6.73
CA LEU A 27 0.97 -5.93 -6.48
C LEU A 27 1.66 -4.98 -5.48
N LEU A 28 2.34 -5.52 -4.46
CA LEU A 28 3.17 -4.72 -3.55
C LEU A 28 4.33 -4.05 -4.29
N LEU A 29 5.01 -4.78 -5.18
CA LEU A 29 6.09 -4.23 -6.00
C LEU A 29 5.57 -3.16 -6.95
N ILE A 30 4.44 -3.39 -7.63
CA ILE A 30 3.83 -2.39 -8.51
C ILE A 30 3.42 -1.15 -7.70
N SER A 31 2.80 -1.32 -6.54
CA SER A 31 2.46 -0.20 -5.64
C SER A 31 3.70 0.59 -5.22
N ALA A 32 4.79 -0.10 -4.87
CA ALA A 32 6.05 0.54 -4.50
C ALA A 32 6.68 1.32 -5.67
N LEU A 33 6.61 0.76 -6.90
CA LEU A 33 7.08 1.44 -8.11
C LEU A 33 6.26 2.69 -8.42
N VAL A 34 4.93 2.62 -8.29
CA VAL A 34 4.06 3.78 -8.50
C VAL A 34 4.32 4.85 -7.44
N ALA A 35 4.43 4.48 -6.17
CA ALA A 35 4.80 5.40 -5.10
C ALA A 35 6.19 6.03 -5.33
N GLY A 36 7.16 5.24 -5.82
CA GLY A 36 8.48 5.73 -6.22
C GLY A 36 8.44 6.72 -7.37
N ALA A 37 7.64 6.45 -8.41
CA ALA A 37 7.41 7.38 -9.51
C ALA A 37 6.73 8.68 -9.05
N GLY A 38 5.74 8.58 -8.17
CA GLY A 38 5.12 9.72 -7.49
C GLY A 38 6.15 10.55 -6.73
N THR A 39 6.99 9.89 -5.93
CA THR A 39 8.05 10.52 -5.12
C THR A 39 9.01 11.31 -5.99
N LEU A 40 9.51 10.70 -7.07
CA LEU A 40 10.39 11.38 -8.02
C LEU A 40 9.69 12.57 -8.68
N GLY A 41 8.42 12.41 -9.07
CA GLY A 41 7.64 13.50 -9.66
C GLY A 41 7.47 14.69 -8.71
N PHE A 42 7.04 14.46 -7.47
CA PHE A 42 6.86 15.52 -6.49
C PHE A 42 8.17 16.16 -6.05
N TRP A 43 9.24 15.37 -5.90
CA TRP A 43 10.57 15.91 -5.62
C TRP A 43 11.04 16.88 -6.71
N LEU A 44 10.85 16.52 -7.98
CA LEU A 44 11.29 17.35 -9.11
C LEU A 44 10.37 18.54 -9.40
N ILE A 45 9.05 18.37 -9.25
CA ILE A 45 8.06 19.39 -9.64
C ILE A 45 7.78 20.39 -8.51
N GLU A 46 7.64 19.91 -7.27
CA GLU A 46 7.31 20.74 -6.11
C GLU A 46 8.54 21.11 -5.27
N GLY A 47 9.70 20.50 -5.54
CA GLY A 47 10.95 20.79 -4.82
C GLY A 47 10.96 20.32 -3.37
N TRP A 48 10.05 19.41 -2.99
CA TRP A 48 9.95 18.86 -1.64
C TRP A 48 11.14 17.96 -1.29
N GLY A 49 11.41 17.77 0.00
CA GLY A 49 12.36 16.72 0.42
C GLY A 49 11.89 15.34 -0.07
N VAL A 50 12.83 14.44 -0.37
CA VAL A 50 12.50 13.08 -0.87
C VAL A 50 11.55 12.34 0.08
N LEU A 51 11.72 12.52 1.40
CA LEU A 51 10.86 11.91 2.40
C LEU A 51 9.44 12.49 2.37
N ASP A 52 9.30 13.81 2.23
CA ASP A 52 8.00 14.50 2.14
C ASP A 52 7.26 14.11 0.85
N ALA A 53 7.99 14.01 -0.26
CA ALA A 53 7.47 13.53 -1.54
C ALA A 53 7.01 12.08 -1.47
N PHE A 54 7.78 11.21 -0.79
CA PHE A 54 7.40 9.81 -0.57
C PHE A 54 6.17 9.70 0.32
N TYR A 55 6.17 10.42 1.44
CA TYR A 55 5.06 10.49 2.36
C TYR A 55 3.77 10.95 1.65
N PHE A 56 3.83 12.06 0.90
CA PHE A 56 2.68 12.55 0.13
C PHE A 56 2.19 11.53 -0.90
N SER A 57 3.12 10.87 -1.61
CA SER A 57 2.77 9.85 -2.62
C SER A 57 1.98 8.69 -1.99
N VAL A 58 2.47 8.14 -0.88
CA VAL A 58 1.83 7.01 -0.19
C VAL A 58 0.50 7.42 0.43
N VAL A 59 0.48 8.52 1.20
CA VAL A 59 -0.73 9.02 1.89
C VAL A 59 -1.85 9.37 0.90
N SER A 60 -1.50 9.93 -0.26
CA SER A 60 -2.49 10.30 -1.27
C SER A 60 -3.00 9.07 -2.04
N MET A 61 -2.14 8.12 -2.42
CA MET A 61 -2.56 6.84 -3.01
C MET A 61 -3.45 6.01 -2.08
N ALA A 62 -3.15 6.03 -0.78
CA ALA A 62 -3.93 5.38 0.24
C ALA A 62 -5.24 6.12 0.57
N THR A 63 -5.50 7.27 -0.06
CA THR A 63 -6.66 8.14 0.20
C THR A 63 -6.76 8.63 1.64
N VAL A 64 -5.64 8.66 2.37
CA VAL A 64 -5.58 9.14 3.76
C VAL A 64 -5.62 10.67 3.80
N GLY A 65 -4.79 11.33 2.98
CA GLY A 65 -4.85 12.78 2.73
C GLY A 65 -4.87 13.69 3.95
N TYR A 66 -3.80 13.67 4.78
CA TYR A 66 -3.72 14.49 6.00
C TYR A 66 -3.80 16.02 5.77
N GLY A 67 -3.48 16.49 4.56
CA GLY A 67 -3.64 17.90 4.16
C GLY A 67 -2.52 18.85 4.64
N ASP A 68 -1.49 18.30 5.26
CA ASP A 68 -0.25 18.97 5.65
C ASP A 68 0.64 19.32 4.43
N LEU A 69 0.66 18.45 3.42
CA LEU A 69 1.29 18.69 2.12
C LEU A 69 0.25 18.72 1.01
N ALA A 70 0.40 19.66 0.08
CA ALA A 70 -0.42 19.76 -1.11
C ALA A 70 0.35 20.50 -2.24
N PRO A 71 0.28 20.03 -3.49
CA PRO A 71 0.96 20.65 -4.61
C PRO A 71 0.50 22.10 -4.79
N ARG A 72 1.46 23.02 -4.84
CA ARG A 72 1.19 24.46 -5.00
C ARG A 72 1.32 24.89 -6.46
N THR A 73 2.14 24.19 -7.23
CA THR A 73 2.38 24.52 -8.64
C THR A 73 1.26 23.97 -9.54
N ILE A 74 1.03 24.63 -10.68
CA ILE A 74 0.13 24.13 -11.72
C ILE A 74 0.58 22.74 -12.22
N PRO A 75 1.85 22.51 -12.61
CA PRO A 75 2.30 21.18 -13.03
C PRO A 75 2.16 20.12 -11.93
N GLY A 76 2.41 20.45 -10.67
CA GLY A 76 2.27 19.49 -9.56
C GLY A 76 0.82 19.09 -9.31
N LYS A 77 -0.13 20.02 -9.46
CA LYS A 77 -1.57 19.71 -9.40
C LYS A 77 -2.00 18.76 -10.53
N LEU A 78 -1.59 19.04 -11.77
CA LEU A 78 -1.89 18.17 -12.91
C LEU A 78 -1.25 16.79 -12.77
N PHE A 79 0.01 16.75 -12.32
CA PHE A 79 0.71 15.51 -12.02
C PHE A 79 -0.02 14.71 -10.93
N THR A 80 -0.48 15.37 -9.86
CA THR A 80 -1.25 14.71 -8.79
C THR A 80 -2.51 14.05 -9.32
N VAL A 81 -3.27 14.74 -10.19
CA VAL A 81 -4.48 14.16 -10.79
C VAL A 81 -4.14 12.89 -11.57
N ALA A 82 -3.14 12.93 -12.44
CA ALA A 82 -2.72 11.77 -13.23
C ALA A 82 -2.20 10.63 -12.33
N PHE A 83 -1.38 10.97 -11.34
CA PHE A 83 -0.81 10.03 -10.37
C PHE A 83 -1.91 9.30 -9.58
N LEU A 84 -2.92 10.02 -9.09
CA LEU A 84 -3.98 9.43 -8.27
C LEU A 84 -4.92 8.49 -9.05
N VAL A 85 -5.21 8.80 -10.32
CA VAL A 85 -6.02 7.92 -11.18
C VAL A 85 -5.41 6.52 -11.26
N VAL A 86 -4.08 6.44 -11.38
CA VAL A 86 -3.36 5.16 -11.46
C VAL A 86 -3.13 4.57 -10.06
N GLY A 87 -2.67 5.41 -9.14
CA GLY A 87 -2.19 5.00 -7.84
C GLY A 87 -3.29 4.44 -6.94
N ILE A 88 -4.47 5.08 -6.89
CA ILE A 88 -5.57 4.62 -6.03
C ILE A 88 -6.02 3.22 -6.45
N GLY A 89 -6.20 2.99 -7.76
CA GLY A 89 -6.61 1.69 -8.28
C GLY A 89 -5.63 0.57 -7.91
N ILE A 90 -4.34 0.80 -8.11
CA ILE A 90 -3.29 -0.17 -7.78
C ILE A 90 -3.22 -0.42 -6.26
N PHE A 91 -3.34 0.63 -5.45
CA PHE A 91 -3.33 0.51 -4.00
C PHE A 91 -4.53 -0.32 -3.49
N VAL A 92 -5.73 -0.05 -4.00
CA VAL A 92 -6.96 -0.79 -3.66
C VAL A 92 -6.82 -2.27 -4.04
N LEU A 93 -6.32 -2.58 -5.23
CA LEU A 93 -6.08 -3.97 -5.67
C LEU A 93 -5.09 -4.69 -4.75
N THR A 94 -4.04 -3.98 -4.34
CA THR A 94 -3.00 -4.51 -3.44
C THR A 94 -3.56 -4.86 -2.07
N VAL A 95 -4.28 -3.93 -1.44
CA VAL A 95 -4.89 -4.14 -0.12
C VAL A 95 -5.95 -5.23 -0.18
N SER A 96 -6.80 -5.23 -1.21
CA SER A 96 -7.85 -6.24 -1.40
C SER A 96 -7.25 -7.65 -1.56
N THR A 97 -6.23 -7.78 -2.41
CA THR A 97 -5.57 -9.07 -2.65
C THR A 97 -4.83 -9.57 -1.41
N LEU A 98 -4.19 -8.68 -0.66
CA LEU A 98 -3.55 -9.03 0.61
C LEU A 98 -4.59 -9.50 1.63
N ALA A 99 -5.71 -8.79 1.77
CA ALA A 99 -6.78 -9.17 2.69
C ALA A 99 -7.35 -10.55 2.33
N GLU A 100 -7.64 -10.79 1.04
CA GLU A 100 -8.07 -12.11 0.56
C GLU A 100 -7.05 -13.21 0.86
N ALA A 101 -5.76 -12.95 0.64
CA ALA A 101 -4.70 -13.92 0.89
C ALA A 101 -4.58 -14.27 2.38
N VAL A 102 -4.73 -13.28 3.28
CA VAL A 102 -4.76 -13.52 4.73
C VAL A 102 -5.97 -14.36 5.13
N ILE A 103 -7.16 -14.03 4.61
CA ILE A 103 -8.40 -14.78 4.91
C ILE A 103 -8.27 -16.23 4.43
N ARG A 104 -7.74 -16.45 3.21
CA ARG A 104 -7.51 -17.80 2.67
C ARG A 104 -6.53 -18.60 3.52
N ALA A 105 -5.43 -17.98 3.94
CA ALA A 105 -4.44 -18.65 4.79
C ALA A 105 -5.02 -19.03 6.16
N LEU A 106 -5.89 -18.21 6.76
CA LEU A 106 -6.61 -18.55 8.00
C LEU A 106 -7.60 -19.71 7.80
N GLN A 107 -8.32 -19.74 6.67
CA GLN A 107 -9.25 -20.84 6.36
C GLN A 107 -8.53 -22.17 6.13
N GLU A 108 -7.35 -22.15 5.50
CA GLU A 108 -6.53 -23.35 5.31
C GLU A 108 -5.98 -23.92 6.61
N GLN A 109 -5.62 -23.07 7.57
CA GLN A 109 -5.17 -23.50 8.90
C GLN A 109 -6.31 -24.18 9.66
N ARG A 110 -7.50 -23.57 9.69
CA ARG A 110 -8.69 -24.14 10.36
C ARG A 110 -9.19 -25.47 9.78
N LYS A 111 -8.83 -25.82 8.54
CA LYS A 111 -9.14 -27.13 7.94
C LYS A 111 -8.15 -28.23 8.35
N LYS A 112 -6.99 -27.87 8.91
CA LYS A 112 -5.94 -28.79 9.33
C LYS A 112 -6.03 -29.17 10.82
N ASP A 113 -6.76 -28.39 11.60
CA ASP A 113 -7.12 -28.67 12.99
C ASP A 113 -8.42 -29.46 13.08
#